data_AF-A0A5U9CKZ9-F1
#
_entry.id   AF-A0A5U9CKZ9-F1
#
_cell.length_a   1.000
_cell.length_b   1.000
_cell.length_c   1.000
_cell.angle_alpha   90.00
_cell.angle_beta   90.00
_cell.angle_gamma   90.00
#
_symmetry.space_group_name_H-M   'P 1'
#
loop_
_entity.id
_entity.type
_entity.pdbx_description
1 polymer ?
#
loop_
_entity_poly.entity_id
_entity_poly.type
_entity_poly.pdbx_seq_one_letter_code
_entity_poly.pdbx_strand_id
1 'polypeptide(L)'
;MKAVILAGGLGTRLSEETIVKPKPMVEIGGKPILWHIMKMYSVHGIKDFIICCGYKGYVIKEYFANYFLHMSDVTFHMAENRMEVHHKRVEPWNVTLVDTGDSSMTGGRLKRVAEYVK
;
A
#
# COMPACT_ATOMS: atom_id res chain seq x y z
N MET A 1 -11.29 -4.37 13.97
CA MET A 1 -11.96 -3.31 13.17
C MET A 1 -11.11 -3.06 11.95
N LYS A 2 -11.70 -2.92 10.75
CA LYS A 2 -10.99 -2.82 9.48
C LYS A 2 -11.10 -1.40 8.91
N ALA A 3 -10.03 -0.89 8.31
CA ALA A 3 -10.05 0.37 7.55
C ALA A 3 -10.05 0.10 6.04
N VAL A 4 -10.97 0.74 5.30
CA VAL A 4 -10.99 0.70 3.83
C VAL A 4 -10.40 1.98 3.28
N ILE A 5 -9.37 1.88 2.44
CA ILE A 5 -8.67 3.02 1.85
C ILE A 5 -8.85 3.02 0.33
N LEU A 6 -9.28 4.14 -0.22
CA LEU A 6 -9.46 4.32 -1.67
C LEU A 6 -8.14 4.74 -2.32
N ALA A 7 -7.60 3.88 -3.20
CA ALA A 7 -6.28 4.08 -3.81
C ALA A 7 -6.26 3.95 -5.34
N GLY A 8 -7.42 3.86 -6.00
CA GLY A 8 -7.52 3.56 -7.43
C GLY A 8 -7.80 4.74 -8.38
N GLY A 9 -7.80 5.99 -7.90
CA GLY A 9 -8.06 7.16 -8.74
C GLY A 9 -6.89 7.54 -9.66
N LEU A 10 -7.19 8.21 -10.77
CA LEU A 10 -6.21 8.57 -11.81
C LEU A 10 -5.15 9.61 -11.37
N GLY A 11 -5.41 10.38 -10.30
CA GLY A 11 -4.41 11.33 -9.77
C GLY A 11 -4.16 12.57 -10.63
N THR A 12 -5.06 12.92 -11.55
CA THR A 12 -4.88 13.92 -12.62
C THR A 12 -4.47 15.34 -12.19
N ARG A 13 -4.67 15.73 -10.91
CA ARG A 13 -4.27 17.05 -10.39
C ARG A 13 -2.81 17.12 -9.92
N LEU A 14 -2.10 16.00 -9.92
CA LEU A 14 -0.71 15.88 -9.47
C LEU A 14 0.13 15.16 -10.55
N SER A 15 -0.05 15.56 -11.80
CA SER A 15 0.41 14.85 -13.01
C SER A 15 1.91 14.56 -13.01
N GLU A 16 2.75 15.47 -12.52
CA GLU A 16 4.22 15.34 -12.56
C GLU A 16 4.73 14.07 -11.85
N GLU A 17 4.18 13.74 -10.67
CA GLU A 17 4.52 12.52 -9.93
C GLU A 17 3.65 11.32 -10.32
N THR A 18 2.40 11.58 -10.73
CA THR A 18 1.41 10.52 -11.00
C THR A 18 1.57 9.82 -12.36
N ILE A 19 2.34 10.43 -13.27
CA ILE A 19 2.79 9.78 -14.52
C ILE A 19 3.63 8.54 -14.23
N VAL A 20 4.31 8.46 -13.08
CA VAL A 20 5.15 7.32 -12.70
C VAL A 20 4.43 6.40 -11.71
N LYS A 21 3.84 6.92 -10.63
CA LYS A 21 3.24 6.13 -9.54
C LYS A 21 1.84 6.62 -9.13
N PRO A 22 0.92 5.76 -8.64
CA PRO A 22 -0.41 6.23 -8.23
C PRO A 22 -0.30 7.23 -7.08
N LYS A 23 -1.21 8.21 -6.99
CA LYS A 23 -1.15 9.32 -6.01
C LYS A 23 -0.89 8.87 -4.55
N PRO A 24 -1.51 7.80 -4.02
CA PRO A 24 -1.23 7.32 -2.66
C PRO A 24 0.21 6.86 -2.43
N MET A 25 0.95 6.57 -3.50
CA MET A 25 2.35 6.13 -3.48
C MET A 25 3.36 7.27 -3.60
N VAL A 26 2.90 8.53 -3.70
CA VAL A 26 3.78 9.69 -3.53
C VAL A 26 4.35 9.68 -2.12
N GLU A 27 5.63 9.98 -1.98
CA GLU A 27 6.36 9.82 -0.72
C GLU A 27 6.51 11.13 0.05
N ILE A 28 6.49 11.01 1.38
CA ILE A 28 6.85 12.07 2.32
C ILE A 28 7.88 11.45 3.28
N GLY A 29 9.09 12.00 3.32
CA GLY A 29 10.17 11.44 4.15
C GLY A 29 10.54 9.99 3.80
N GLY A 30 10.58 9.66 2.49
CA GLY A 30 10.94 8.33 1.98
C GLY A 30 9.90 7.24 2.19
N LYS A 31 8.64 7.61 2.54
CA LYS A 31 7.54 6.64 2.73
C LYS A 31 6.28 7.12 2.03
N PRO A 32 5.50 6.23 1.39
CA PRO A 32 4.23 6.58 0.75
C PRO A 32 3.25 7.28 1.68
N ILE A 33 2.48 8.26 1.16
CA ILE A 33 1.35 8.87 1.88
C ILE A 33 0.39 7.79 2.39
N LEU A 34 0.15 6.74 1.60
CA LEU A 34 -0.64 5.58 1.99
C LEU A 34 -0.13 4.94 3.29
N TRP A 35 1.19 4.78 3.43
CA TRP A 35 1.81 4.25 4.65
C TRP A 35 1.57 5.18 5.83
N HIS A 36 1.72 6.49 5.65
CA HIS A 36 1.46 7.47 6.72
C HIS A 36 0.01 7.43 7.21
N ILE A 37 -0.96 7.34 6.29
CA ILE A 37 -2.38 7.17 6.64
C ILE A 37 -2.60 5.88 7.42
N MET A 38 -1.99 4.77 7.00
CA MET A 38 -2.07 3.50 7.72
C MET A 38 -1.44 3.60 9.12
N LYS A 39 -0.33 4.31 9.29
CA LYS A 39 0.25 4.60 10.61
C LYS A 39 -0.71 5.38 11.50
N MET A 40 -1.40 6.39 10.97
CA MET A 40 -2.41 7.13 11.73
C MET A 40 -3.51 6.20 12.26
N TYR A 41 -4.01 5.28 11.45
CA TYR A 41 -4.97 4.27 11.91
C TYR A 41 -4.35 3.30 12.93
N SER A 42 -3.10 2.88 12.70
CA SER A 42 -2.40 1.94 13.57
C SER A 42 -2.15 2.46 14.97
N VAL A 43 -1.87 3.76 15.15
CA VAL A 43 -1.71 4.34 16.49
C VAL A 43 -3.03 4.36 17.27
N HIS A 44 -4.16 4.30 16.57
CA HIS A 44 -5.50 4.14 17.16
C HIS A 44 -5.97 2.68 17.20
N GLY A 45 -5.06 1.71 17.04
CA GLY A 45 -5.35 0.29 17.18
C GLY A 45 -5.95 -0.41 15.94
N ILE A 46 -6.14 0.30 14.82
CA ILE A 46 -6.64 -0.29 13.57
C ILE A 46 -5.45 -0.80 12.76
N LYS A 47 -5.38 -2.12 12.59
CA LYS A 47 -4.26 -2.83 11.95
C LYS A 47 -4.65 -3.63 10.72
N ASP A 48 -5.95 -3.78 10.46
CA ASP A 48 -6.49 -4.49 9.31
C ASP A 48 -6.91 -3.49 8.24
N PHE A 49 -6.27 -3.55 7.08
CA PHE A 49 -6.46 -2.60 5.99
C PHE A 49 -6.93 -3.30 4.72
N ILE A 50 -7.91 -2.69 4.05
CA ILE A 50 -8.36 -3.09 2.73
C ILE A 50 -8.12 -1.91 1.79
N ILE A 51 -7.27 -2.12 0.79
CA ILE A 51 -6.86 -1.06 -0.12
C ILE A 51 -7.53 -1.30 -1.47
N CYS A 52 -8.46 -0.42 -1.82
CA CYS A 52 -9.17 -0.43 -3.08
C CYS A 52 -8.27 0.13 -4.18
N CYS A 53 -7.52 -0.76 -4.82
CA CYS A 53 -6.64 -0.47 -5.93
C CYS A 53 -7.43 -0.23 -7.22
N GLY A 54 -6.82 0.43 -8.19
CA GLY A 54 -7.36 0.66 -9.53
C GLY A 54 -6.19 0.98 -10.44
N TYR A 55 -6.23 2.14 -11.09
CA TYR A 55 -5.14 2.58 -11.97
C TYR A 55 -3.78 2.47 -11.27
N LYS A 56 -2.86 1.73 -11.89
CA LYS A 56 -1.51 1.41 -11.37
C LYS A 56 -1.49 0.72 -10.00
N GLY A 57 -2.53 -0.04 -9.66
CA GLY A 57 -2.59 -0.82 -8.43
C GLY A 57 -1.41 -1.78 -8.20
N TYR A 58 -0.75 -2.20 -9.28
CA TYR A 58 0.46 -3.03 -9.19
C TYR A 58 1.58 -2.38 -8.38
N VAL A 59 1.76 -1.06 -8.45
CA VAL A 59 2.79 -0.34 -7.68
C VAL A 59 2.55 -0.48 -6.17
N ILE A 60 1.27 -0.50 -5.75
CA ILE A 60 0.90 -0.72 -4.35
C ILE A 60 1.19 -2.18 -3.95
N LYS A 61 0.88 -3.14 -4.84
CA LYS A 61 1.17 -4.57 -4.62
C LYS A 61 2.67 -4.83 -4.46
N GLU A 62 3.47 -4.26 -5.34
CA GLU A 62 4.93 -4.39 -5.32
C GLU A 62 5.51 -3.81 -4.02
N TYR A 63 5.08 -2.62 -3.62
CA TYR A 63 5.52 -2.00 -2.37
C TYR A 63 5.28 -2.88 -1.13
N PHE A 64 4.10 -3.51 -1.01
CA PHE A 64 3.83 -4.39 0.13
C PHE A 64 4.50 -5.76 0.00
N ALA A 65 4.69 -6.28 -1.21
CA ALA A 65 5.43 -7.52 -1.44
C ALA A 65 6.90 -7.38 -1.05
N ASN A 66 7.49 -6.21 -1.31
CA ASN A 66 8.89 -5.89 -1.00
C ASN A 66 9.03 -4.94 0.19
N TYR A 67 8.05 -4.91 1.09
CA TYR A 67 7.99 -3.93 2.19
C TYR A 67 9.28 -3.89 3.02
N PHE A 68 9.83 -5.06 3.35
CA PHE A 68 11.08 -5.16 4.11
C PHE A 68 12.27 -4.55 3.36
N LEU A 69 12.35 -4.75 2.05
CA LEU A 69 13.42 -4.18 1.23
C LEU A 69 13.33 -2.65 1.16
N HIS A 70 12.11 -2.09 1.21
CA HIS A 70 11.93 -0.63 1.24
C HIS A 70 12.21 0.00 2.61
N MET A 71 12.02 -0.77 3.69
CA MET A 71 11.91 -0.20 5.05
C MET A 71 13.08 -0.56 5.97
N SER A 72 13.93 -1.49 5.53
CA SER A 72 14.98 -2.09 6.34
C SER A 72 16.26 -2.21 5.55
N ASP A 73 17.40 -2.15 6.22
CA ASP A 73 18.68 -2.47 5.60
C ASP A 73 18.73 -3.99 5.32
N VAL A 74 19.37 -4.39 4.22
CA VAL A 74 19.46 -5.80 3.82
C VAL A 74 20.88 -6.20 3.47
N THR A 75 21.22 -7.47 3.71
CA THR A 75 22.43 -8.11 3.18
C THR A 75 22.04 -9.28 2.29
N PHE A 76 22.59 -9.29 1.07
CA PHE A 76 22.43 -10.39 0.13
C PHE A 76 23.67 -11.28 0.16
N HIS A 77 23.49 -12.49 0.68
CA HIS A 77 24.50 -13.55 0.63
C HIS A 77 24.38 -14.25 -0.74
N MET A 78 24.95 -13.61 -1.77
CA MET A 78 24.74 -13.99 -3.18
C MET A 78 25.15 -15.43 -3.51
N ALA A 79 26.20 -15.96 -2.84
CA ALA A 79 26.65 -17.33 -3.04
C ALA A 79 25.66 -18.39 -2.54
N GLU A 80 24.86 -18.04 -1.52
CA GLU A 80 23.87 -18.92 -0.89
C GLU A 80 22.44 -18.64 -1.36
N ASN A 81 22.26 -17.63 -2.22
CA ASN A 81 20.96 -17.09 -2.63
C ASN A 81 20.05 -16.76 -1.43
N ARG A 82 20.62 -16.17 -0.38
CA ARG A 82 19.94 -15.86 0.88
C ARG A 82 19.91 -14.36 1.14
N MET A 83 18.73 -13.83 1.49
CA MET A 83 18.53 -12.44 1.91
C MET A 83 18.37 -12.36 3.43
N GLU A 84 19.12 -11.46 4.04
CA GLU A 84 19.04 -11.14 5.47
C GLU A 84 18.51 -9.71 5.63
N VAL A 85 17.47 -9.54 6.47
CA VAL A 85 16.84 -8.25 6.73
C VAL A 85 17.26 -7.77 8.11
N HIS A 86 17.96 -6.64 8.17
CA HIS A 86 18.43 -6.00 9.40
C HIS A 86 17.32 -5.11 9.98
N HIS A 87 17.25 -4.99 11.30
CA HIS A 87 16.26 -4.13 11.98
C HIS A 87 14.83 -4.32 11.47
N LYS A 88 14.27 -5.54 11.58
CA LYS A 88 12.90 -5.87 11.19
C LYS A 88 11.87 -4.95 11.87
N ARG A 89 11.59 -3.80 11.26
CA ARG A 89 10.49 -2.90 11.62
C ARG A 89 9.22 -3.47 11.04
N VAL A 90 8.75 -4.56 11.66
CA VAL A 90 7.50 -5.22 11.26
C VAL A 90 6.36 -4.34 11.76
N GLU A 91 5.56 -3.82 10.83
CA GLU A 91 4.26 -3.27 11.19
C GLU A 91 3.30 -4.45 11.43
N PRO A 92 2.55 -4.47 12.55
CA PRO A 92 1.65 -5.57 12.87
C PRO A 92 0.34 -5.47 12.07
N TRP A 93 0.43 -5.31 10.76
CA TRP A 93 -0.70 -5.02 9.88
C TRP A 93 -1.10 -6.23 9.04
N ASN A 94 -2.41 -6.39 8.83
CA ASN A 94 -2.94 -7.23 7.78
C ASN A 94 -3.39 -6.31 6.63
N VAL A 95 -2.84 -6.50 5.44
CA VAL A 95 -3.11 -5.63 4.29
C VAL A 95 -3.68 -6.44 3.13
N THR A 96 -4.95 -6.23 2.82
CA THR A 96 -5.63 -6.83 1.67
C THR A 96 -5.67 -5.83 0.53
N LEU A 97 -5.02 -6.15 -0.60
CA LEU A 97 -4.99 -5.32 -1.80
C LEU A 97 -6.00 -5.84 -2.82
N VAL A 98 -7.09 -5.09 -3.04
CA VAL A 98 -8.17 -5.51 -3.93
C VAL A 98 -8.17 -4.67 -5.19
N ASP A 99 -8.14 -5.31 -6.35
CA ASP A 99 -8.42 -4.61 -7.60
C ASP A 99 -9.91 -4.28 -7.67
N THR A 100 -10.22 -2.99 -7.60
CA THR A 100 -11.58 -2.47 -7.65
C THR A 100 -11.90 -1.82 -9.00
N GLY A 101 -11.09 -2.06 -10.04
CA GLY A 101 -11.29 -1.61 -11.41
C GLY A 101 -10.82 -0.18 -11.67
N ASP A 102 -10.27 0.07 -12.85
CA ASP A 102 -9.64 1.36 -13.18
C ASP A 102 -10.62 2.53 -13.23
N SER A 103 -11.78 2.34 -13.88
CA SER A 103 -12.80 3.38 -14.09
C SER A 103 -13.84 3.48 -12.96
N SER A 104 -13.68 2.71 -11.89
CA SER A 104 -14.71 2.61 -10.85
C SER A 104 -14.73 3.83 -9.93
N MET A 105 -15.93 4.36 -9.69
CA MET A 105 -16.14 5.46 -8.74
C MET A 105 -16.09 4.98 -7.29
N THR A 106 -15.92 5.92 -6.34
CA THR A 106 -15.70 5.65 -4.91
C THR A 106 -16.69 4.65 -4.31
N GLY A 107 -18.00 4.85 -4.51
CA GLY A 107 -19.03 3.93 -4.02
C GLY A 107 -18.97 2.54 -4.64
N GLY A 108 -18.67 2.45 -5.94
CA GLY A 108 -18.49 1.17 -6.64
C GLY A 108 -17.29 0.39 -6.11
N ARG A 109 -16.19 1.09 -5.78
CA ARG A 109 -15.01 0.47 -5.14
C ARG A 109 -15.34 -0.08 -3.77
N LEU A 110 -16.05 0.69 -2.94
CA LEU A 110 -16.48 0.23 -1.62
C LEU A 110 -17.41 -0.99 -1.71
N LYS A 111 -18.33 -1.00 -2.67
CA LYS A 111 -19.22 -2.15 -2.91
C LYS A 111 -18.44 -3.43 -3.22
N ARG A 112 -17.36 -3.34 -4.02
CA ARG A 112 -16.54 -4.52 -4.39
C ARG A 112 -15.76 -5.12 -3.22
N VAL A 113 -15.51 -4.35 -2.17
CA VAL A 113 -14.79 -4.86 -0.99
C VAL A 113 -15.72 -5.25 0.16
N ALA A 114 -17.04 -5.23 -0.05
CA ALA A 114 -18.03 -5.52 0.99
C ALA A 114 -17.80 -6.86 1.69
N GLU A 115 -17.32 -7.88 0.96
CA GLU A 115 -17.03 -9.23 1.46
C GLU A 115 -15.91 -9.22 2.50
N TYR A 116 -14.93 -8.34 2.33
CA TYR A 116 -13.76 -8.23 3.20
C TYR A 116 -14.04 -7.39 4.43
N VAL A 117 -15.10 -6.57 4.43
CA VAL A 117 -15.50 -5.71 5.56
C VAL A 117 -16.34 -6.48 6.57
N LYS A 118 -17.01 -7.56 6.13
CA LYS A 118 -17.76 -8.48 7.00
C LYS A 118 -16.87 -9.17 8.04
#